data_AF-A0A3D4BZN0-F1
#
_entry.id   AF-A0A3D4BZN0-F1
#
_cell.length_a   1.000
_cell.length_b   1.000
_cell.length_c   1.000
_cell.angle_alpha   90.00
_cell.angle_beta   90.00
_cell.angle_gamma   90.00
#
_symmetry.space_group_name_H-M   'P 1'
#
loop_
_entity.id
_entity.type
_entity.pdbx_description
1 polymer ?
#
loop_
_entity_poly.entity_id
_entity_poly.type
_entity_poly.pdbx_seq_one_letter_code
_entity_poly.pdbx_strand_id
1 'polypeptide(L)'
;MSKSLKVSNDRIQQVNMALGVNGYTSQRALAYDTGLSLSTVSNFLTGKPVSYATFEEVCQRLNLDWREITTSAEVISTPAPYARKRKPNLNQFLDWGTAIDISAFYGYSQELTQLQLWISQDGCRLLGLFGISGVGKTTLATQLARQIQDQFDYVFWRSVPTVPYFDSMMTDLLSLFSHHKENQLNINQIIYYLRTHRCLIILDHVDIDDLKYMQFIKIIAETHHQSCVIFTSREQHQEFIFLEYWLLSVRSLKLSNSLEIALFLIESQPLWGTDQEKYDLCNFCNNNPLKVKQMIVSIIHLYNGDISKFLKRNTS
;
A
#
# COMPACT_ATOMS: atom_id res chain seq x y z
N MET A 1 9.89 -3.64 25.94
CA MET A 1 9.20 -4.83 25.39
C MET A 1 7.71 -4.60 25.58
N SER A 2 6.95 -4.33 24.52
CA SER A 2 5.50 -4.16 24.63
C SER A 2 4.84 -5.53 24.53
N LYS A 3 4.39 -6.08 25.66
CA LYS A 3 3.63 -7.33 25.67
C LYS A 3 2.28 -7.08 24.98
N SER A 4 1.94 -7.88 23.98
CA SER A 4 0.60 -7.92 23.39
C SER A 4 -0.26 -8.92 24.17
N LEU A 5 -1.53 -8.58 24.37
CA LEU A 5 -2.53 -9.39 25.06
C LEU A 5 -3.69 -9.66 24.11
N LYS A 6 -4.35 -10.80 24.26
CA LYS A 6 -5.59 -11.12 23.55
C LYS A 6 -6.60 -11.69 24.53
N VAL A 7 -7.88 -11.46 24.23
CA VAL A 7 -8.99 -12.05 24.98
C VAL A 7 -8.98 -13.55 24.70
N SER A 8 -9.12 -14.35 25.76
CA SER A 8 -9.22 -15.80 25.63
C SER A 8 -10.48 -16.18 24.84
N ASN A 9 -10.39 -17.16 23.95
CA ASN A 9 -11.47 -17.49 23.02
C ASN A 9 -12.79 -17.84 23.74
N ASP A 10 -12.71 -18.46 24.92
CA ASP A 10 -13.83 -18.80 25.80
C ASP A 10 -14.47 -17.59 26.49
N ARG A 11 -13.79 -16.44 26.50
CA ARG A 11 -14.23 -15.20 27.16
C ARG A 11 -14.74 -14.13 26.18
N ILE A 12 -14.63 -14.35 24.87
CA ILE A 12 -15.08 -13.39 23.83
C ILE A 12 -16.57 -13.03 23.98
N GLN A 13 -17.43 -14.00 24.27
CA GLN A 13 -18.86 -13.72 24.47
C GLN A 13 -19.11 -12.85 25.71
N GLN A 14 -18.43 -13.14 26.82
CA GLN A 14 -18.50 -12.34 28.05
C GLN A 14 -18.08 -10.89 27.81
N VAL A 15 -16.98 -10.68 27.06
CA VAL A 15 -16.48 -9.34 26.72
C VAL A 15 -17.48 -8.58 25.83
N ASN A 16 -18.10 -9.24 24.85
CA ASN A 16 -19.10 -8.59 24.01
C ASN A 16 -20.38 -8.23 24.78
N MET A 17 -20.79 -9.02 25.77
CA MET A 17 -21.91 -8.66 26.66
C MET A 17 -21.58 -7.44 27.52
N ALA A 18 -20.32 -7.28 27.95
CA ALA A 18 -19.88 -6.15 28.76
C ALA A 18 -20.05 -4.79 28.05
N LEU A 19 -20.04 -4.75 26.71
CA LEU A 19 -20.34 -3.52 25.95
C LEU A 19 -21.72 -2.96 26.32
N GLY A 20 -22.75 -3.80 26.26
CA GLY A 20 -24.12 -3.39 26.56
C GLY A 20 -24.32 -3.07 28.05
N VAL A 21 -23.71 -3.87 28.93
CA VAL A 21 -23.78 -3.66 30.39
C VAL A 21 -23.19 -2.32 30.80
N ASN A 22 -22.13 -1.85 30.12
CA ASN A 22 -21.48 -0.57 30.40
C ASN A 22 -22.00 0.58 29.52
N GLY A 23 -23.17 0.42 28.88
CA GLY A 23 -23.86 1.51 28.19
C GLY A 23 -23.37 1.83 26.78
N TYR A 24 -22.50 1.00 26.18
CA TYR A 24 -22.05 1.18 24.80
C TYR A 24 -23.03 0.54 23.82
N THR A 25 -23.70 1.38 23.02
CA THR A 25 -24.66 0.94 21.98
C THR A 25 -24.00 0.33 20.74
N SER A 26 -22.69 0.53 20.57
CA SER A 26 -21.91 -0.03 19.45
C SER A 26 -20.41 -0.01 19.74
N GLN A 27 -19.62 -0.76 18.96
CA GLN A 27 -18.15 -0.69 18.99
C GLN A 27 -17.61 0.71 18.67
N ARG A 28 -18.34 1.49 17.85
CA ARG A 28 -17.99 2.89 17.52
C ARG A 28 -18.11 3.80 18.73
N ALA A 29 -19.11 3.60 19.58
CA ALA A 29 -19.27 4.38 20.80
C ALA A 29 -18.08 4.17 21.76
N LEU A 30 -17.67 2.91 21.94
CA LEU A 30 -16.49 2.57 22.74
C LEU A 30 -15.19 3.13 22.11
N ALA A 31 -15.04 3.05 20.79
CA ALA A 31 -13.89 3.61 20.08
C ALA A 31 -13.77 5.13 20.27
N TYR A 32 -14.89 5.84 20.18
CA TYR A 32 -14.93 7.28 20.42
C TYR A 32 -14.55 7.63 21.87
N ASP A 33 -15.11 6.90 22.85
CA ASP A 33 -14.90 7.16 24.28
C ASP A 33 -13.47 6.83 24.76
N THR A 34 -12.85 5.80 24.19
CA THR A 34 -11.47 5.41 24.48
C THR A 34 -10.43 6.18 23.66
N GLY A 35 -10.85 6.93 22.64
CA GLY A 35 -9.94 7.56 21.67
C GLY A 35 -9.18 6.56 20.79
N LEU A 36 -9.62 5.29 20.76
CA LEU A 36 -9.02 4.23 19.95
C LEU A 36 -9.65 4.17 18.56
N SER A 37 -8.93 3.59 17.60
CA SER A 37 -9.52 3.32 16.29
C SER A 37 -10.58 2.23 16.39
N LEU A 38 -11.59 2.28 15.52
CA LEU A 38 -12.63 1.25 15.46
C LEU A 38 -12.06 -0.14 15.21
N SER A 39 -11.00 -0.25 14.42
CA SER A 39 -10.32 -1.53 14.16
C SER A 39 -9.60 -2.04 15.41
N THR A 40 -9.02 -1.17 16.24
CA THR A 40 -8.41 -1.55 17.51
C THR A 40 -9.44 -2.13 18.49
N VAL A 41 -10.62 -1.49 18.60
CA VAL A 41 -11.73 -1.98 19.43
C VAL A 41 -12.26 -3.30 18.87
N SER A 42 -12.44 -3.42 17.55
CA SER A 42 -12.87 -4.65 16.90
C SER A 42 -11.89 -5.80 17.13
N ASN A 43 -10.58 -5.54 17.06
CA ASN A 43 -9.55 -6.54 17.34
C ASN A 43 -9.64 -7.07 18.77
N PHE A 44 -9.82 -6.20 19.77
CA PHE A 44 -10.01 -6.62 21.16
C PHE A 44 -11.26 -7.51 21.32
N LEU A 45 -12.40 -7.07 20.79
CA LEU A 45 -13.69 -7.78 20.92
C LEU A 45 -13.76 -9.10 20.15
N THR A 46 -12.87 -9.32 19.18
CA THR A 46 -12.78 -10.54 18.38
C THR A 46 -11.64 -11.46 18.81
N GLY A 47 -10.93 -11.14 19.90
CA GLY A 47 -9.84 -11.98 20.43
C GLY A 47 -8.53 -11.89 19.64
N LYS A 48 -8.36 -10.86 18.81
CA LYS A 48 -7.08 -10.56 18.15
C LYS A 48 -6.13 -9.84 19.12
N PRO A 49 -4.80 -10.07 19.01
CA PRO A 49 -3.84 -9.39 19.88
C PRO A 49 -3.90 -7.87 19.75
N VAL A 50 -3.93 -7.20 20.90
CA VAL A 50 -3.76 -5.74 21.03
C VAL A 50 -2.64 -5.46 22.04
N SER A 51 -2.14 -4.24 22.14
CA SER A 51 -1.09 -3.93 23.13
C SER A 51 -1.61 -4.04 24.55
N TYR A 52 -0.73 -4.27 25.52
CA TYR A 52 -1.08 -4.22 26.94
C TYR A 52 -1.85 -2.94 27.32
N ALA A 53 -1.36 -1.77 26.92
CA ALA A 53 -1.99 -0.49 27.25
C ALA A 53 -3.41 -0.37 26.66
N THR A 54 -3.59 -0.80 25.42
CA THR A 54 -4.91 -0.85 24.79
C THR A 54 -5.82 -1.88 25.48
N PHE A 55 -5.28 -3.03 25.84
CA PHE A 55 -6.03 -4.09 26.52
C PHE A 55 -6.53 -3.59 27.89
N GLU A 56 -5.65 -2.99 28.67
CA GLU A 56 -5.95 -2.44 30.00
C GLU A 56 -6.96 -1.29 29.93
N GLU A 57 -6.80 -0.34 29.00
CA GLU A 57 -7.74 0.78 28.81
C GLU A 57 -9.15 0.27 28.47
N VAL A 58 -9.28 -0.67 27.53
CA VAL A 58 -10.59 -1.22 27.16
C VAL A 58 -11.19 -2.04 28.31
N CYS A 59 -10.38 -2.81 29.05
CA CYS A 59 -10.85 -3.54 30.23
C CYS A 59 -11.34 -2.58 31.33
N GLN A 60 -10.63 -1.47 31.56
CA GLN A 60 -11.02 -0.47 32.54
C GLN A 60 -12.38 0.16 32.18
N ARG A 61 -12.60 0.50 30.91
CA ARG A 61 -13.90 1.04 30.45
C ARG A 61 -15.04 0.05 30.49
N LEU A 62 -14.75 -1.23 30.27
CA LEU A 62 -15.75 -2.29 30.33
C LEU A 62 -15.91 -2.90 31.74
N ASN A 63 -15.20 -2.37 32.74
CA ASN A 63 -15.16 -2.86 34.11
C ASN A 63 -14.86 -4.38 34.20
N LEU A 64 -13.85 -4.82 33.44
CA LEU A 64 -13.38 -6.20 33.37
C LEU A 64 -11.99 -6.31 34.00
N ASP A 65 -11.71 -7.40 34.72
CA ASP A 65 -10.34 -7.72 35.14
C ASP A 65 -9.60 -8.37 33.97
N TRP A 66 -8.57 -7.67 33.47
CA TRP A 66 -7.76 -8.15 32.35
C TRP A 66 -7.06 -9.48 32.65
N ARG A 67 -6.77 -9.80 33.92
CA ARG A 67 -6.13 -11.06 34.31
C ARG A 67 -7.05 -12.27 34.15
N GLU A 68 -8.35 -12.06 34.28
CA GLU A 68 -9.35 -13.14 34.17
C GLU A 68 -9.74 -13.48 32.73
N ILE A 69 -9.54 -12.53 31.81
CA ILE A 69 -9.98 -12.66 30.43
C ILE A 69 -8.84 -12.87 29.42
N THR A 70 -7.59 -12.93 29.88
CA THR A 70 -6.41 -13.17 29.02
C THR A 70 -5.98 -14.63 29.07
N THR A 71 -5.50 -15.16 27.93
CA THR A 71 -4.84 -16.48 27.91
C THR A 71 -3.39 -16.32 28.38
N SER A 72 -2.98 -17.05 29.43
CA SER A 72 -1.59 -17.05 29.97
C SER A 72 -0.56 -17.76 29.06
N ALA A 73 -0.81 -17.84 27.75
CA ALA A 73 0.16 -18.35 26.80
C ALA A 73 1.08 -17.21 26.36
N GLU A 74 2.37 -17.33 26.64
CA GLU A 74 3.42 -16.46 26.11
C GLU A 74 3.44 -16.53 24.58
N VAL A 75 2.62 -15.70 23.96
CA VAL A 75 2.65 -15.47 22.53
C VAL A 75 3.72 -14.41 22.29
N ILE A 76 4.95 -14.86 22.03
CA ILE A 76 5.96 -14.04 21.37
C ILE A 76 5.41 -13.77 19.97
N SER A 77 4.79 -12.61 19.80
CA SER A 77 4.40 -12.11 18.48
C SER A 77 4.74 -10.64 18.40
N THR A 78 5.50 -10.37 17.36
CA THR A 78 6.14 -9.14 16.93
C THR A 78 5.22 -7.91 17.05
N PRO A 79 5.75 -6.75 17.44
CA PRO A 79 4.94 -5.56 17.64
C PRO A 79 4.36 -5.08 16.30
N ALA A 80 3.04 -5.01 16.22
CA ALA A 80 2.38 -4.13 15.27
C ALA A 80 2.93 -2.72 15.48
N PRO A 81 3.35 -2.00 14.42
CA PRO A 81 3.86 -0.65 14.57
C PRO A 81 2.71 0.24 15.04
N TYR A 82 2.71 0.56 16.33
CA TYR A 82 2.29 1.90 16.72
C TYR A 82 3.06 2.84 15.81
N ALA A 83 2.32 3.63 15.04
CA ALA A 83 2.84 4.82 14.41
C ALA A 83 3.47 5.68 15.52
N ARG A 84 4.74 5.41 15.83
CA ARG A 84 5.65 6.47 16.26
C ARG A 84 5.51 7.47 15.14
N LYS A 85 4.87 8.61 15.41
CA LYS A 85 5.23 9.85 14.71
C LYS A 85 6.73 10.00 14.96
N ARG A 86 7.55 9.38 14.11
CA ARG A 86 8.96 9.68 14.00
C ARG A 86 8.97 11.18 13.69
N LYS A 87 9.79 11.93 14.43
CA LYS A 87 10.05 13.33 14.06
C LYS A 87 10.41 13.32 12.57
N PRO A 88 9.82 14.20 11.74
CA PRO A 88 10.21 14.29 10.33
C PRO A 88 11.73 14.40 10.28
N ASN A 89 12.35 13.59 9.45
CA ASN A 89 13.79 13.60 9.27
C ASN A 89 14.11 14.98 8.66
N LEU A 90 14.69 15.89 9.46
CA LEU A 90 14.88 17.30 9.07
C LEU A 90 15.78 17.48 7.84
N ASN A 91 16.49 16.42 7.43
CA ASN A 91 17.35 16.36 6.26
C ASN A 91 16.82 15.40 5.18
N GLN A 92 15.50 15.22 5.08
CA GLN A 92 14.91 14.39 4.03
C GLN A 92 14.86 15.14 2.69
N PHE A 93 15.29 14.49 1.62
CA PHE A 93 15.22 15.03 0.26
C PHE A 93 14.14 14.30 -0.52
N LEU A 94 13.10 15.05 -0.89
CA LEU A 94 11.93 14.53 -1.58
C LEU A 94 11.85 15.11 -2.99
N ASP A 95 11.86 14.24 -3.98
CA ASP A 95 11.57 14.60 -5.36
C ASP A 95 10.49 13.67 -5.93
N TRP A 96 9.28 14.20 -5.95
CA TRP A 96 8.09 13.48 -6.41
C TRP A 96 7.89 13.54 -7.93
N GLY A 97 8.65 14.36 -8.67
CA GLY A 97 8.52 14.48 -10.11
C GLY A 97 7.07 14.64 -10.58
N THR A 98 6.65 13.77 -11.51
CA THR A 98 5.29 13.71 -12.07
C THR A 98 4.36 12.75 -11.32
N ALA A 99 4.61 12.49 -10.03
CA ALA A 99 3.80 11.58 -9.22
C ALA A 99 2.33 12.02 -9.23
N ILE A 100 1.44 11.05 -9.44
CA ILE A 100 0.00 11.31 -9.50
C ILE A 100 -0.54 11.74 -8.12
N ASP A 101 -1.60 12.55 -8.14
CA ASP A 101 -2.36 12.81 -6.92
C ASP A 101 -3.12 11.55 -6.48
N ILE A 102 -3.00 11.24 -5.18
CA ILE A 102 -3.57 10.08 -4.51
C ILE A 102 -4.46 10.49 -3.34
N SER A 103 -4.88 11.77 -3.30
CA SER A 103 -5.87 12.29 -2.34
C SER A 103 -7.11 11.40 -2.23
N ALA A 104 -7.53 10.80 -3.34
CA ALA A 104 -8.53 9.73 -3.40
C ALA A 104 -7.87 8.38 -3.71
N PHE A 105 -7.69 7.54 -2.68
CA PHE A 105 -7.12 6.20 -2.78
C PHE A 105 -8.05 5.16 -2.15
N TYR A 106 -8.31 4.06 -2.87
CA TYR A 106 -9.28 3.05 -2.46
C TYR A 106 -8.77 1.64 -2.77
N GLY A 107 -9.09 0.70 -1.89
CA GLY A 107 -8.67 -0.70 -2.00
C GLY A 107 -7.19 -0.92 -1.69
N TYR A 108 -6.66 -2.04 -2.19
CA TYR A 108 -5.27 -2.48 -2.03
C TYR A 108 -4.74 -2.57 -0.61
N SER A 109 -5.60 -2.70 0.41
CA SER A 109 -5.18 -2.66 1.81
C SER A 109 -4.28 -3.86 2.17
N GLN A 110 -4.58 -5.04 1.61
CA GLN A 110 -3.80 -6.25 1.78
C GLN A 110 -2.45 -6.13 1.08
N GLU A 111 -2.45 -5.66 -0.17
CA GLU A 111 -1.27 -5.43 -0.98
C GLU A 111 -0.34 -4.40 -0.32
N LEU A 112 -0.86 -3.26 0.13
CA LEU A 112 -0.08 -2.25 0.85
C LEU A 112 0.55 -2.83 2.12
N THR A 113 -0.21 -3.59 2.89
CA THR A 113 0.30 -4.23 4.11
C THR A 113 1.45 -5.18 3.78
N GLN A 114 1.28 -6.01 2.75
CA GLN A 114 2.31 -6.95 2.31
C GLN A 114 3.58 -6.25 1.82
N LEU A 115 3.44 -5.19 1.02
CA LEU A 115 4.57 -4.45 0.47
C LEU A 115 5.34 -3.71 1.57
N GLN A 116 4.64 -3.13 2.55
CA GLN A 116 5.28 -2.52 3.72
C GLN A 116 6.07 -3.55 4.53
N LEU A 117 5.51 -4.76 4.75
CA LEU A 117 6.22 -5.83 5.45
C LEU A 117 7.50 -6.23 4.70
N TRP A 118 7.42 -6.43 3.39
CA TRP A 118 8.60 -6.77 2.58
C TRP A 118 9.70 -5.71 2.67
N ILE A 119 9.34 -4.43 2.62
CA ILE A 119 10.33 -3.34 2.64
C ILE A 119 10.90 -3.10 4.04
N SER A 120 10.05 -3.07 5.07
CA SER A 120 10.45 -2.69 6.42
C SER A 120 11.02 -3.84 7.23
N GLN A 121 10.57 -5.08 7.01
CA GLN A 121 10.95 -6.24 7.82
C GLN A 121 11.86 -7.21 7.06
N ASP A 122 11.53 -7.54 5.82
CA ASP A 122 12.27 -8.55 5.04
C ASP A 122 13.52 -7.98 4.34
N GLY A 123 13.72 -6.66 4.40
CA GLY A 123 14.86 -6.01 3.75
C GLY A 123 14.79 -6.07 2.22
N CYS A 124 13.59 -5.99 1.66
CA CYS A 124 13.39 -5.93 0.21
C CYS A 124 14.10 -4.71 -0.40
N ARG A 125 15.07 -4.99 -1.27
CA ARG A 125 15.90 -4.01 -1.98
C ARG A 125 15.35 -3.67 -3.36
N LEU A 126 14.67 -4.62 -3.98
CA LEU A 126 14.10 -4.49 -5.31
C LEU A 126 12.70 -5.10 -5.33
N LEU A 127 11.71 -4.28 -5.71
CA LEU A 127 10.31 -4.65 -5.75
C LEU A 127 9.72 -4.36 -7.14
N GLY A 128 9.29 -5.41 -7.83
CA GLY A 128 8.57 -5.30 -9.09
C GLY A 128 7.05 -5.32 -8.89
N LEU A 129 6.34 -4.29 -9.36
CA LEU A 129 4.88 -4.28 -9.43
C LEU A 129 4.43 -4.55 -10.87
N PHE A 130 3.73 -5.65 -11.07
CA PHE A 130 3.33 -6.15 -12.39
C PHE A 130 1.81 -6.18 -12.55
N GLY A 131 1.32 -6.22 -13.79
CA GLY A 131 -0.11 -6.32 -14.09
C GLY A 131 -0.53 -5.47 -15.29
N ILE A 132 -1.75 -5.69 -15.75
CA ILE A 132 -2.26 -5.05 -16.97
C ILE A 132 -2.34 -3.51 -16.87
N SER A 133 -2.50 -2.85 -18.01
CA SER A 133 -2.73 -1.40 -18.04
C SER A 133 -3.99 -1.01 -17.25
N GLY A 134 -3.93 0.09 -16.50
CA GLY A 134 -5.08 0.60 -15.75
C GLY A 134 -5.45 -0.15 -14.47
N VAL A 135 -4.72 -1.21 -14.10
CA VAL A 135 -4.98 -2.01 -12.88
C VAL A 135 -4.58 -1.30 -11.57
N GLY A 136 -3.95 -0.13 -11.63
CA GLY A 136 -3.60 0.66 -10.43
C GLY A 136 -2.17 0.51 -9.92
N LYS A 137 -1.22 -0.05 -10.68
CA LYS A 137 0.20 -0.18 -10.29
C LYS A 137 0.82 1.15 -9.84
N THR A 138 0.70 2.19 -10.66
CA THR A 138 1.21 3.54 -10.38
C THR A 138 0.58 4.12 -9.11
N THR A 139 -0.73 3.94 -8.94
CA THR A 139 -1.48 4.37 -7.75
C THR A 139 -0.98 3.67 -6.50
N LEU A 140 -0.78 2.34 -6.56
CA LEU A 140 -0.26 1.55 -5.45
C LEU A 140 1.18 1.94 -5.09
N ALA A 141 2.07 2.07 -6.08
CA ALA A 141 3.47 2.47 -5.87
C ALA A 141 3.56 3.84 -5.20
N THR A 142 2.76 4.80 -5.67
CA THR A 142 2.75 6.18 -5.15
C THR A 142 2.18 6.23 -3.73
N GLN A 143 1.09 5.50 -3.45
CA GLN A 143 0.51 5.41 -2.11
C GLN A 143 1.46 4.74 -1.12
N LEU A 144 2.08 3.62 -1.52
CA LEU A 144 3.07 2.94 -0.71
C LEU A 144 4.23 3.89 -0.37
N ALA A 145 4.77 4.58 -1.37
CA ALA A 145 5.87 5.53 -1.18
C ALA A 145 5.49 6.63 -0.19
N ARG A 146 4.28 7.21 -0.29
CA ARG A 146 3.80 8.22 0.68
C ARG A 146 3.69 7.69 2.10
N GLN A 147 3.34 6.42 2.29
CA GLN A 147 3.19 5.81 3.60
C GLN A 147 4.54 5.47 4.24
N ILE A 148 5.57 5.18 3.44
CA ILE A 148 6.88 4.75 3.95
C ILE A 148 7.97 5.81 3.81
N GLN A 149 7.73 6.94 3.14
CA GLN A 149 8.74 7.97 2.85
C GLN A 149 9.55 8.36 4.07
N ASP A 150 8.93 8.54 5.24
CA ASP A 150 9.57 8.98 6.49
C ASP A 150 10.61 7.99 7.05
N GLN A 151 10.74 6.81 6.42
CA GLN A 151 11.75 5.80 6.72
C GLN A 151 13.00 5.93 5.86
N PHE A 152 13.04 6.86 4.92
CA PHE A 152 14.10 7.06 3.93
C PHE A 152 14.63 8.49 3.96
N ASP A 153 15.94 8.62 3.75
CA ASP A 153 16.65 9.91 3.67
C ASP A 153 16.37 10.60 2.34
N TYR A 154 16.22 9.81 1.27
CA TYR A 154 15.91 10.29 -0.08
C TYR A 154 14.68 9.56 -0.62
N VAL A 155 13.79 10.30 -1.26
CA VAL A 155 12.69 9.75 -2.06
C VAL A 155 12.78 10.33 -3.46
N PHE A 156 12.90 9.45 -4.45
CA PHE A 156 12.92 9.81 -5.86
C PHE A 156 11.79 9.09 -6.58
N TRP A 157 10.95 9.84 -7.28
CA TRP A 157 9.86 9.29 -8.08
C TRP A 157 9.92 9.85 -9.51
N ARG A 158 9.94 8.96 -10.51
CA ARG A 158 9.84 9.32 -11.93
C ARG A 158 9.03 8.30 -12.71
N SER A 159 8.34 8.79 -13.74
CA SER A 159 7.74 7.95 -14.76
C SER A 159 8.66 7.87 -15.98
N VAL A 160 9.03 6.67 -16.41
CA VAL A 160 9.93 6.45 -17.56
C VAL A 160 9.43 7.15 -18.84
N PRO A 161 8.15 7.09 -19.22
CA PRO A 161 7.65 7.82 -20.39
C PRO A 161 7.86 9.34 -20.35
N THR A 162 8.08 9.93 -19.17
CA THR A 162 8.34 11.37 -19.02
C THR A 162 9.82 11.74 -19.15
N VAL A 163 10.70 10.74 -19.27
CA VAL A 163 12.16 10.92 -19.43
C VAL A 163 12.61 10.15 -20.68
N PRO A 164 13.01 10.84 -21.76
CA PRO A 164 13.19 10.20 -23.07
C PRO A 164 14.33 9.18 -23.14
N TYR A 165 15.29 9.23 -22.21
CA TYR A 165 16.47 8.37 -22.21
C TYR A 165 16.83 7.92 -20.79
N PHE A 166 17.28 6.66 -20.67
CA PHE A 166 17.81 6.10 -19.43
C PHE A 166 18.90 6.99 -18.80
N ASP A 167 19.82 7.51 -19.63
CA ASP A 167 20.95 8.29 -19.12
C ASP A 167 20.48 9.59 -18.44
N SER A 168 19.43 10.22 -18.98
CA SER A 168 18.80 11.40 -18.36
C SER A 168 18.16 11.05 -17.01
N MET A 169 17.47 9.91 -16.91
CA MET A 169 16.86 9.47 -15.65
C MET A 169 17.90 9.22 -14.56
N MET A 170 19.01 8.56 -14.91
CA MET A 170 20.08 8.28 -13.97
C MET A 170 20.83 9.56 -13.55
N THR A 171 21.00 10.51 -14.45
CA THR A 171 21.55 11.83 -14.12
C THR A 171 20.63 12.59 -13.16
N ASP A 172 19.32 12.59 -13.40
CA ASP A 172 18.34 13.20 -12.48
C ASP A 172 18.43 12.58 -11.08
N LEU A 173 18.47 11.24 -11.02
CA LEU A 173 18.62 10.49 -9.78
C LEU A 173 19.91 10.86 -9.03
N LEU A 174 21.05 10.92 -9.74
CA LEU A 174 22.33 11.29 -9.17
C LEU A 174 22.36 12.75 -8.72
N SER A 175 21.69 13.64 -9.45
CA SER A 175 21.58 15.06 -9.10
C SER A 175 20.86 15.24 -7.77
N LEU A 176 19.82 14.43 -7.47
CA LEU A 176 19.15 14.47 -6.18
C LEU A 176 20.09 14.04 -5.05
N PHE A 177 20.82 12.94 -5.23
CA PHE A 177 21.72 12.38 -4.21
C PHE A 177 22.94 13.26 -3.94
N SER A 178 23.45 13.94 -4.97
CA SER A 178 24.63 14.80 -4.87
C SER A 178 24.31 16.26 -4.50
N HIS A 179 23.02 16.60 -4.30
CA HIS A 179 22.55 17.98 -4.18
C HIS A 179 22.98 18.86 -5.37
N HIS A 180 22.80 18.34 -6.59
CA HIS A 180 23.14 18.97 -7.87
C HIS A 180 24.63 19.30 -8.06
N LYS A 181 25.52 18.56 -7.39
CA LYS A 181 26.98 18.72 -7.54
C LYS A 181 27.57 17.81 -8.63
N GLU A 182 26.90 16.71 -8.94
CA GLU A 182 27.34 15.74 -9.94
C GLU A 182 26.32 15.67 -11.10
N ASN A 183 26.82 15.83 -12.33
CA ASN A 183 25.99 15.88 -13.55
C ASN A 183 26.36 14.81 -14.59
N GLN A 184 27.33 13.94 -14.28
CA GLN A 184 27.77 12.89 -15.20
C GLN A 184 27.37 11.53 -14.67
N LEU A 185 26.70 10.74 -15.51
CA LEU A 185 26.21 9.42 -15.16
C LEU A 185 27.36 8.50 -14.72
N ASN A 186 27.24 7.96 -13.51
CA ASN A 186 28.10 6.90 -13.00
C ASN A 186 27.30 5.98 -12.08
N ILE A 187 27.03 4.76 -12.55
CA ILE A 187 26.26 3.77 -11.77
C ILE A 187 26.95 3.46 -10.45
N ASN A 188 28.28 3.45 -10.38
CA ASN A 188 29.00 3.18 -9.13
C ASN A 188 28.77 4.28 -8.08
N GLN A 189 28.59 5.54 -8.51
CA GLN A 189 28.22 6.63 -7.60
C GLN A 189 26.80 6.44 -7.09
N ILE A 190 25.85 6.07 -7.95
CA ILE A 190 24.48 5.74 -7.52
C ILE A 190 24.53 4.65 -6.45
N ILE A 191 25.24 3.54 -6.69
CA ILE A 191 25.37 2.46 -5.70
C ILE A 191 26.06 2.94 -4.41
N TYR A 192 27.06 3.82 -4.49
CA TYR A 192 27.67 4.44 -3.32
C TYR A 192 26.62 5.20 -2.46
N TYR A 193 25.76 6.00 -3.09
CA TYR A 193 24.68 6.69 -2.38
C TYR A 193 23.65 5.73 -1.79
N LEU A 194 23.27 4.67 -2.51
CA LEU A 194 22.34 3.65 -1.97
C LEU A 194 22.90 2.88 -0.77
N ARG A 195 24.22 2.80 -0.65
CA ARG A 195 24.90 2.19 0.50
C ARG A 195 24.99 3.14 1.69
N THR A 196 25.31 4.40 1.43
CA THR A 196 25.56 5.41 2.47
C THR A 196 24.28 6.03 3.03
N HIS A 197 23.24 6.12 2.21
CA HIS A 197 21.94 6.65 2.57
C HIS A 197 20.84 5.64 2.31
N ARG A 198 19.75 5.74 3.08
CA ARG A 198 18.57 4.92 2.86
C ARG A 198 17.66 5.62 1.86
N CYS A 199 17.71 5.20 0.60
CA CYS A 199 16.95 5.81 -0.49
C CYS A 199 15.74 4.96 -0.88
N LEU A 200 14.62 5.61 -1.20
CA LEU A 200 13.46 5.02 -1.83
C LEU A 200 13.36 5.55 -3.26
N ILE A 201 13.48 4.68 -4.25
CA ILE A 201 13.40 5.03 -5.66
C ILE A 201 12.15 4.37 -6.25
N ILE A 202 11.32 5.15 -6.92
CA ILE A 202 10.14 4.68 -7.64
C ILE A 202 10.32 4.99 -9.13
N LEU A 203 10.41 3.93 -9.94
CA LEU A 203 10.48 4.01 -11.39
C LEU A 203 9.17 3.47 -11.99
N ASP A 204 8.30 4.37 -12.40
CA ASP A 204 6.99 4.00 -12.93
C ASP A 204 7.05 3.78 -14.46
N HIS A 205 6.31 2.79 -14.96
CA HIS A 205 6.24 2.40 -16.37
C HIS A 205 7.60 1.99 -16.98
N VAL A 206 8.40 1.23 -16.23
CA VAL A 206 9.67 0.68 -16.73
C VAL A 206 9.38 -0.35 -17.83
N ASP A 207 10.00 -0.12 -18.97
CA ASP A 207 10.15 -1.13 -20.01
C ASP A 207 11.33 -2.03 -19.63
N ILE A 208 11.04 -3.29 -19.32
CA ILE A 208 12.04 -4.26 -18.90
C ILE A 208 12.70 -4.98 -20.09
N ASP A 209 12.21 -4.74 -21.31
CA ASP A 209 12.91 -5.12 -22.54
C ASP A 209 14.03 -4.13 -22.89
N ASP A 210 14.03 -2.94 -22.30
CA ASP A 210 15.17 -2.03 -22.39
C ASP A 210 16.35 -2.57 -21.56
N LEU A 211 17.39 -2.97 -22.27
CA LEU A 211 18.61 -3.55 -21.71
C LEU A 211 19.27 -2.66 -20.65
N LYS A 212 19.20 -1.33 -20.77
CA LYS A 212 19.80 -0.42 -19.79
C LYS A 212 19.05 -0.45 -18.47
N TYR A 213 17.71 -0.42 -18.52
CA TYR A 213 16.89 -0.56 -17.32
C TYR A 213 17.04 -1.94 -16.69
N MET A 214 17.06 -3.01 -17.49
CA MET A 214 17.24 -4.36 -16.98
C MET A 214 18.64 -4.56 -16.36
N GLN A 215 19.69 -3.99 -16.96
CA GLN A 215 21.03 -3.98 -16.38
C GLN A 215 21.06 -3.21 -15.05
N PHE A 216 20.42 -2.05 -14.97
CA PHE A 216 20.30 -1.30 -13.72
C PHE A 216 19.57 -2.12 -12.64
N ILE A 217 18.44 -2.73 -12.98
CA ILE A 217 17.67 -3.62 -12.10
C ILE A 217 18.54 -4.77 -11.57
N LYS A 218 19.32 -5.43 -12.43
CA LYS A 218 20.26 -6.50 -12.02
C LYS A 218 21.30 -5.98 -11.01
N ILE A 219 21.91 -4.83 -11.29
CA ILE A 219 22.91 -4.24 -10.40
C ILE A 219 22.29 -3.92 -9.02
N ILE A 220 21.08 -3.35 -8.99
CA ILE A 220 20.35 -3.10 -7.73
C ILE A 220 20.06 -4.40 -6.98
N ALA A 221 19.59 -5.44 -7.68
CA ALA A 221 19.28 -6.73 -7.07
C ALA A 221 20.52 -7.38 -6.41
N GLU A 222 21.64 -7.37 -7.10
CA GLU A 222 22.85 -8.12 -6.74
C GLU A 222 23.76 -7.36 -5.77
N THR A 223 23.63 -6.03 -5.70
CA THR A 223 24.47 -5.23 -4.80
C THR A 223 23.88 -5.13 -3.39
N HIS A 224 24.75 -5.24 -2.39
CA HIS A 224 24.36 -4.98 -1.01
C HIS A 224 24.23 -3.46 -0.77
N HIS A 225 23.05 -3.02 -0.35
CA HIS A 225 22.71 -1.64 0.00
C HIS A 225 21.49 -1.62 0.94
N GLN A 226 21.21 -0.48 1.57
CA GLN A 226 20.10 -0.33 2.53
C GLN A 226 18.84 0.30 1.92
N SER A 227 18.95 0.73 0.66
CA SER A 227 17.87 1.35 -0.13
C SER A 227 16.88 0.35 -0.72
N CYS A 228 15.74 0.87 -1.18
CA CYS A 228 14.70 0.11 -1.86
C CYS A 228 14.37 0.77 -3.21
N VAL A 229 14.35 -0.03 -4.27
CA VAL A 229 13.90 0.37 -5.61
C VAL A 229 12.60 -0.35 -5.91
N ILE A 230 11.56 0.42 -6.19
CA ILE A 230 10.25 -0.06 -6.63
C ILE A 230 10.11 0.33 -8.10
N PHE A 231 9.72 -0.62 -8.95
CA PHE A 231 9.36 -0.29 -10.31
C PHE A 231 8.02 -0.88 -10.72
N THR A 232 7.35 -0.25 -11.69
CA THR A 232 6.12 -0.78 -12.26
C THR A 232 6.34 -1.19 -13.71
N SER A 233 5.81 -2.35 -14.09
CA SER A 233 5.83 -2.83 -15.48
C SER A 233 4.56 -3.62 -15.81
N ARG A 234 4.29 -3.87 -17.09
CA ARG A 234 3.11 -4.63 -17.51
C ARG A 234 3.29 -6.13 -17.28
N GLU A 235 4.49 -6.62 -17.55
CA GLU A 235 4.80 -8.05 -17.57
C GLU A 235 6.01 -8.32 -16.69
N GLN A 236 6.17 -9.58 -16.28
CA GLN A 236 7.30 -10.04 -15.48
C GLN A 236 8.12 -10.99 -16.35
N HIS A 237 9.35 -10.60 -16.69
CA HIS A 237 10.19 -11.35 -17.62
C HIS A 237 11.00 -12.43 -16.91
N GLN A 238 11.46 -13.44 -17.66
CA GLN A 238 12.20 -14.58 -17.12
C GLN A 238 13.44 -14.16 -16.31
N GLU A 239 14.13 -13.09 -16.73
CA GLU A 239 15.29 -12.57 -16.02
C GLU A 239 14.95 -12.06 -14.62
N PHE A 240 13.81 -11.37 -14.46
CA PHE A 240 13.35 -10.92 -13.16
C PHE A 240 12.92 -12.09 -12.28
N ILE A 241 12.23 -13.09 -12.86
CA ILE A 241 11.84 -14.33 -12.15
C ILE A 241 13.10 -15.04 -11.61
N PHE A 242 14.17 -15.09 -12.41
CA PHE A 242 15.44 -15.66 -11.99
C PHE A 242 16.02 -14.89 -10.78
N LEU A 243 16.04 -13.55 -10.82
CA LEU A 243 16.51 -12.73 -9.70
C LEU A 243 15.69 -12.97 -8.44
N GLU A 244 14.35 -12.96 -8.55
CA GLU A 244 13.44 -13.20 -7.42
C GLU A 244 13.61 -14.59 -6.80
N TYR A 245 13.89 -15.60 -7.62
CA TYR A 245 14.11 -16.97 -7.14
C TYR A 245 15.39 -17.09 -6.30
N TRP A 246 16.48 -16.44 -6.71
CA TRP A 246 17.79 -16.60 -6.05
C TRP A 246 18.08 -15.55 -4.97
N LEU A 247 17.44 -14.38 -5.04
CA LEU A 247 17.76 -13.25 -4.16
C LEU A 247 16.57 -12.92 -3.27
N LEU A 248 16.68 -13.24 -1.98
CA LEU A 248 15.61 -13.02 -0.98
C LEU A 248 15.18 -11.56 -0.83
N SER A 249 16.05 -10.61 -1.22
CA SER A 249 15.76 -9.18 -1.22
C SER A 249 15.02 -8.68 -2.46
N VAL A 250 14.78 -9.56 -3.43
CA VAL A 250 14.00 -9.27 -4.64
C VAL A 250 12.62 -9.88 -4.47
N ARG A 251 11.58 -9.08 -4.66
CA ARG A 251 10.19 -9.50 -4.54
C ARG A 251 9.37 -8.95 -5.69
N SER A 252 8.25 -9.59 -6.00
CA SER A 252 7.26 -9.09 -6.93
C SER A 252 5.85 -9.13 -6.36
N LEU A 253 5.01 -8.22 -6.85
CA LEU A 253 3.56 -8.29 -6.66
C LEU A 253 2.87 -8.13 -8.01
N LYS A 254 2.08 -9.12 -8.40
CA LYS A 254 1.24 -9.05 -9.60
C LYS A 254 -0.16 -8.59 -9.23
N LEU A 255 -0.53 -7.39 -9.67
CA LEU A 255 -1.87 -6.83 -9.48
C LEU A 255 -2.85 -7.41 -10.47
N SER A 256 -4.04 -7.70 -9.95
CA SER A 256 -5.18 -8.20 -10.71
C SER A 256 -6.36 -7.22 -10.57
N ASN A 257 -7.30 -7.29 -11.51
CA ASN A 257 -8.52 -6.49 -11.42
C ASN A 257 -9.32 -6.93 -10.18
N SER A 258 -9.92 -5.95 -9.50
CA SER A 258 -10.68 -6.18 -8.26
C SER A 258 -12.10 -5.66 -8.41
N LEU A 259 -13.06 -6.55 -8.20
CA LEU A 259 -14.48 -6.19 -8.18
C LEU A 259 -14.78 -5.16 -7.07
N GLU A 260 -14.15 -5.32 -5.90
CA GLU A 260 -14.32 -4.40 -4.77
C GLU A 260 -13.94 -2.97 -5.17
N ILE A 261 -12.80 -2.80 -5.84
CA ILE A 261 -12.32 -1.49 -6.32
C ILE A 261 -13.25 -0.94 -7.40
N ALA A 262 -13.68 -1.79 -8.34
CA ALA A 262 -14.58 -1.39 -9.41
C ALA A 262 -15.94 -0.90 -8.87
N LEU A 263 -16.54 -1.65 -7.94
CA LEU A 263 -17.81 -1.28 -7.30
C LEU A 263 -17.66 0.01 -6.52
N PHE A 264 -16.60 0.14 -5.72
CA PHE A 264 -16.35 1.36 -4.97
C PHE A 264 -16.26 2.59 -5.89
N LEU A 265 -15.56 2.47 -7.02
CA LEU A 265 -15.46 3.57 -7.99
C LEU A 265 -16.82 3.99 -8.53
N ILE A 266 -17.71 3.04 -8.83
CA ILE A 266 -19.08 3.33 -9.28
C ILE A 266 -19.90 3.99 -8.17
N GLU A 267 -19.85 3.46 -6.96
CA GLU A 267 -20.63 3.95 -5.81
C GLU A 267 -20.18 5.32 -5.31
N SER A 268 -18.93 5.69 -5.57
CA SER A 268 -18.38 7.01 -5.22
C SER A 268 -18.86 8.14 -6.14
N GLN A 269 -19.69 7.85 -7.14
CA GLN A 269 -20.07 8.78 -8.21
C GLN A 269 -21.60 8.92 -8.31
N PRO A 270 -22.11 10.02 -8.91
CA PRO A 270 -23.56 10.27 -9.02
C PRO A 270 -24.20 9.40 -10.11
N LEU A 271 -24.16 8.08 -9.93
CA LEU A 271 -24.75 7.08 -10.80
C LEU A 271 -25.94 6.41 -10.12
N TRP A 272 -26.96 6.08 -10.90
CA TRP A 272 -28.20 5.45 -10.43
C TRP A 272 -28.45 4.14 -11.19
N GLY A 273 -28.84 3.11 -10.44
CA GLY A 273 -29.11 1.77 -10.92
C GLY A 273 -29.23 0.81 -9.75
N THR A 274 -29.79 -0.36 -10.01
CA THR A 274 -29.83 -1.48 -9.07
C THR A 274 -28.43 -2.02 -8.80
N ASP A 275 -28.25 -2.74 -7.69
CA ASP A 275 -26.95 -3.34 -7.37
C ASP A 275 -26.51 -4.36 -8.43
N GLN A 276 -27.47 -5.05 -9.07
CA GLN A 276 -27.20 -5.93 -10.21
C GLN A 276 -26.64 -5.15 -11.41
N GLU A 277 -27.22 -4.00 -11.75
CA GLU A 277 -26.74 -3.19 -12.87
C GLU A 277 -25.34 -2.59 -12.61
N LYS A 278 -25.03 -2.23 -11.36
CA LYS A 278 -23.68 -1.83 -10.97
C LYS A 278 -22.69 -2.97 -11.13
N TYR A 279 -23.08 -4.18 -10.71
CA TYR A 279 -22.27 -5.39 -10.88
C TYR A 279 -22.05 -5.73 -12.36
N ASP A 280 -23.09 -5.60 -13.19
CA ASP A 280 -23.01 -5.83 -14.63
C ASP A 280 -22.09 -4.81 -15.30
N LEU A 281 -22.12 -3.54 -14.88
CA LEU A 281 -21.21 -2.50 -15.34
C LEU A 281 -19.75 -2.80 -14.95
N CYS A 282 -19.51 -3.28 -13.73
CA CYS A 282 -18.19 -3.76 -13.31
C CYS A 282 -17.67 -4.88 -14.22
N ASN A 283 -18.51 -5.88 -14.49
CA ASN A 283 -18.18 -7.00 -15.37
C ASN A 283 -17.91 -6.55 -16.80
N PHE A 284 -18.72 -5.62 -17.33
CA PHE A 284 -18.51 -5.02 -18.65
C PHE A 284 -17.12 -4.36 -18.75
N CYS A 285 -16.64 -3.79 -17.66
CA CYS A 285 -15.29 -3.21 -17.56
C CYS A 285 -14.20 -4.23 -17.23
N ASN A 286 -14.51 -5.53 -17.14
CA ASN A 286 -13.65 -6.58 -16.60
C ASN A 286 -13.04 -6.23 -15.23
N ASN A 287 -13.76 -5.46 -14.41
CA ASN A 287 -13.30 -4.92 -13.12
C ASN A 287 -12.02 -4.07 -13.22
N ASN A 288 -11.66 -3.56 -14.40
CA ASN A 288 -10.47 -2.73 -14.59
C ASN A 288 -10.74 -1.28 -14.15
N PRO A 289 -10.01 -0.74 -13.16
CA PRO A 289 -10.27 0.60 -12.62
C PRO A 289 -10.26 1.73 -13.65
N LEU A 290 -9.34 1.68 -14.62
CA LEU A 290 -9.27 2.69 -15.68
C LEU A 290 -10.49 2.63 -16.60
N LYS A 291 -10.89 1.43 -17.02
CA LYS A 291 -12.10 1.23 -17.85
C LYS A 291 -13.35 1.68 -17.12
N VAL A 292 -13.48 1.35 -15.83
CA VAL A 292 -14.58 1.78 -14.98
C VAL A 292 -14.67 3.31 -14.94
N LYS A 293 -13.55 4.01 -14.67
CA LYS A 293 -13.53 5.48 -14.68
C LYS A 293 -13.98 6.08 -16.01
N GLN A 294 -13.52 5.51 -17.14
CA GLN A 294 -13.93 5.95 -18.47
C GLN A 294 -15.43 5.73 -18.74
N MET A 295 -15.97 4.60 -18.28
CA MET A 295 -17.40 4.31 -18.42
C MET A 295 -18.26 5.20 -17.53
N ILE A 296 -17.85 5.46 -16.29
CA ILE A 296 -18.55 6.39 -15.38
C ILE A 296 -18.73 7.75 -16.06
N VAL A 297 -17.66 8.32 -16.60
CA VAL A 297 -17.70 9.61 -17.33
C VAL A 297 -18.69 9.53 -18.50
N SER A 298 -18.65 8.46 -19.28
CA SER A 298 -19.55 8.26 -20.41
C SER A 298 -21.02 8.15 -19.98
N ILE A 299 -21.32 7.45 -18.89
CA ILE A 299 -22.68 7.27 -18.36
C ILE A 299 -23.22 8.60 -17.82
N ILE A 300 -22.41 9.37 -17.10
CA ILE A 300 -22.80 10.68 -16.60
C ILE A 300 -23.17 11.60 -17.77
N HIS A 301 -22.33 11.69 -18.80
CA HIS A 301 -22.52 12.65 -19.89
C HIS A 301 -23.55 12.24 -20.94
N LEU A 302 -23.61 10.96 -21.30
CA LEU A 302 -24.45 10.49 -22.41
C LEU A 302 -25.78 9.89 -21.94
N TYR A 303 -25.88 9.52 -20.66
CA TYR A 303 -27.03 8.81 -20.10
C TYR A 303 -27.56 9.45 -18.81
N ASN A 304 -27.10 10.65 -18.44
CA ASN A 304 -27.50 11.38 -17.23
C ASN A 304 -27.33 10.58 -15.94
N GLY A 305 -26.29 9.73 -15.87
CA GLY A 305 -26.00 8.89 -14.70
C GLY A 305 -26.83 7.61 -14.61
N ASP A 306 -27.68 7.30 -15.59
CA ASP A 306 -28.54 6.11 -15.60
C ASP A 306 -27.81 4.89 -16.17
N ILE A 307 -27.41 3.96 -15.29
CA ILE A 307 -26.69 2.74 -15.67
C ILE A 307 -27.57 1.83 -16.54
N SER A 308 -28.87 1.72 -16.22
CA SER A 308 -29.82 0.88 -16.94
C SER A 308 -29.90 1.26 -18.42
N LYS A 309 -29.95 2.56 -18.73
CA LYS A 309 -29.99 3.05 -20.12
C LYS A 309 -28.70 2.73 -20.89
N PHE A 310 -27.55 2.84 -20.22
CA PHE A 310 -26.27 2.51 -20.82
C PHE A 310 -26.19 1.01 -21.17
N LEU A 311 -26.50 0.13 -20.22
CA LEU A 311 -26.43 -1.32 -20.41
C LEU A 311 -27.36 -1.76 -21.54
N LYS A 312 -28.63 -1.32 -21.54
CA LYS A 312 -29.60 -1.67 -22.61
C LYS A 312 -29.10 -1.38 -24.03
N ARG A 313 -28.31 -0.32 -24.24
CA ARG A 313 -27.79 0.03 -25.58
C ARG A 313 -26.48 -0.66 -25.96
N ASN A 314 -25.70 -1.13 -24.99
CA ASN A 314 -24.32 -1.60 -25.23
C ASN A 314 -24.12 -3.09 -24.93
N THR A 315 -25.10 -3.77 -24.35
CA THR A 315 -25.09 -5.23 -24.14
C THR A 315 -26.16 -5.96 -24.96
N SER A 316 -26.70 -5.29 -25.99
CA SER A 316 -27.59 -5.88 -27.00
C SER A 316 -26.81 -6.36 -28.21
#